data_AF-T1GS90-F1
#
_entry.id   AF-T1GS90-F1
#
_cell.length_a   1.000
_cell.length_b   1.000
_cell.length_c   1.000
_cell.angle_alpha   90.00
_cell.angle_beta   90.00
_cell.angle_gamma   90.00
#
_symmetry.space_group_name_H-M   'P 1'
#
loop_
_entity.id
_entity.type
_entity.pdbx_description
1 polymer ?
#
loop_
_entity_poly.entity_id
_entity_poly.type
_entity_poly.pdbx_seq_one_letter_code
_entity_poly.pdbx_strand_id
1 'polypeptide(L)'
;MNFYPESKDDILYKSEFITTKSENKIEECLKDLNAEESPIGIIGLHSCADLTVTSIRIFLQMERVRKLIVMPCCYHKLKMSDGKFENFPLSTKLQKNYCGDFLNRPFLRLACQETASRWCVMSNEDHINHGINMFQRAALEVLLEKGGTFKKNKMSKISRDITESYKIECENIENLKNEYTMMLENFGSSEFVAEILTCLQATIQRVCENLVLNDRIVFMREVAIERNIPLNVSLRKIVDDTLSPRCFAFIAQKI
;
A
#
# COMPACT_ATOMS: atom_id res chain seq x y z
N MET A 1 -3.93 -9.98 31.04
CA MET A 1 -4.56 -11.26 30.65
C MET A 1 -3.72 -11.81 29.50
N ASN A 2 -2.98 -12.90 29.71
CA ASN A 2 -2.24 -13.53 28.61
C ASN A 2 -3.25 -14.37 27.84
N PHE A 3 -3.60 -13.91 26.63
CA PHE A 3 -4.37 -14.73 25.71
C PHE A 3 -3.48 -15.92 25.29
N TYR A 4 -3.95 -17.15 25.53
CA TYR A 4 -3.29 -18.42 25.17
C TYR A 4 -1.91 -18.64 25.85
N PRO A 5 -1.86 -18.86 27.17
CA PRO A 5 -0.60 -19.05 27.90
C PRO A 5 0.16 -20.33 27.51
N GLU A 6 -0.52 -21.32 26.95
CA GLU A 6 0.07 -22.60 26.52
C GLU A 6 0.75 -22.52 25.15
N SER A 7 0.46 -21.51 24.33
CA SER A 7 0.97 -21.45 22.94
C SER A 7 2.38 -20.89 22.83
N LYS A 8 3.09 -20.66 23.94
CA LYS A 8 4.39 -19.97 23.90
C LYS A 8 5.48 -20.83 23.25
N ASP A 9 5.41 -22.14 23.46
CA ASP A 9 6.34 -23.11 22.88
C ASP A 9 5.96 -23.50 21.43
N ASP A 10 4.76 -23.14 20.98
CA ASP A 10 4.25 -23.38 19.61
C ASP A 10 4.59 -22.25 18.63
N ILE A 11 5.34 -21.22 19.07
CA ILE A 11 5.65 -20.05 18.26
C ILE A 11 7.14 -20.01 17.93
N LEU A 12 7.45 -20.17 16.65
CA LEU A 12 8.79 -19.99 16.12
C LEU A 12 8.92 -18.61 15.45
N TYR A 13 9.87 -17.80 15.89
CA TYR A 13 10.21 -16.53 15.25
C TYR A 13 11.38 -16.72 14.29
N LYS A 14 11.15 -16.46 13.00
CA LYS A 14 12.19 -16.49 11.96
C LYS A 14 12.14 -15.19 11.16
N SER A 15 13.32 -14.70 10.77
CA SER A 15 13.45 -13.57 9.86
C SER A 15 13.91 -14.11 8.51
N GLU A 16 13.02 -14.08 7.52
CA GLU A 16 13.30 -14.64 6.20
C GLU A 16 12.81 -13.71 5.09
N PHE A 17 13.57 -13.65 4.00
CA PHE A 17 13.11 -13.00 2.79
C PHE A 17 12.23 -13.98 1.99
N ILE A 18 10.92 -13.72 2.00
CA ILE A 18 9.93 -14.61 1.39
C ILE A 18 9.86 -14.38 -0.12
N THR A 19 9.98 -15.47 -0.89
CA THR A 19 9.86 -15.52 -2.35
C THR A 19 8.96 -16.70 -2.74
N THR A 20 8.61 -16.81 -4.01
CA THR A 20 7.84 -17.97 -4.52
C THR A 20 8.59 -19.30 -4.44
N LYS A 21 9.87 -19.28 -4.04
CA LYS A 21 10.72 -20.46 -3.82
C LYS A 21 10.93 -20.78 -2.33
N SER A 22 10.22 -20.09 -1.44
CA SER A 22 10.40 -20.25 0.02
C SER A 22 9.71 -21.49 0.59
N GLU A 23 9.12 -22.37 -0.23
CA GLU A 23 8.46 -23.61 0.20
C GLU A 23 9.34 -24.47 1.12
N ASN A 24 10.57 -24.79 0.69
CA ASN A 24 11.49 -25.60 1.49
C ASN A 24 11.80 -24.99 2.87
N LYS A 25 11.89 -23.64 2.93
CA LYS A 25 12.15 -22.94 4.19
C LYS A 25 10.93 -22.96 5.12
N ILE A 26 9.73 -22.86 4.57
CA ILE A 26 8.48 -23.01 5.33
C ILE A 26 8.40 -24.42 5.90
N GLU A 27 8.71 -25.43 5.09
CA GLU A 27 8.75 -26.84 5.51
C GLU A 27 9.80 -27.10 6.61
N GLU A 28 10.98 -26.49 6.50
CA GLU A 28 12.00 -26.55 7.56
C GLU A 28 11.52 -25.91 8.87
N CYS A 29 10.84 -24.77 8.80
CA CYS A 29 10.26 -24.13 10.00
C CYS A 29 9.15 -24.99 10.64
N LEU A 30 8.41 -25.77 9.83
CA LEU A 30 7.40 -26.68 10.35
C LEU A 30 8.02 -27.90 11.04
N LYS A 31 9.18 -28.38 10.57
CA LYS A 31 9.96 -29.41 11.27
C LYS A 31 10.43 -28.95 12.64
N ASP A 32 10.96 -27.73 12.73
CA ASP A 32 11.35 -27.12 14.01
C ASP A 32 10.18 -27.06 15.02
N LEU A 33 8.94 -27.03 14.53
CA LEU A 33 7.71 -27.00 15.31
C LEU A 33 7.02 -28.38 15.47
N ASN A 34 7.60 -29.47 14.94
CA ASN A 34 6.98 -30.79 14.87
C ASN A 34 5.57 -30.78 14.22
N ALA A 35 5.39 -29.96 13.17
CA ALA A 35 4.13 -29.70 12.48
C ALA A 35 4.16 -30.12 10.99
N GLU A 36 5.00 -31.09 10.62
CA GLU A 36 5.24 -31.54 9.24
C GLU A 36 4.02 -32.13 8.53
N GLU A 37 3.03 -32.59 9.28
CA GLU A 37 1.78 -33.15 8.72
C GLU A 37 0.58 -32.20 8.85
N SER A 38 0.76 -31.07 9.55
CA SER A 38 -0.34 -30.15 9.84
C SER A 38 -0.77 -29.35 8.61
N PRO A 39 -2.07 -29.06 8.43
CA PRO A 39 -2.51 -28.10 7.42
C PRO A 39 -2.01 -26.69 7.75
N ILE A 40 -1.59 -25.95 6.72
CA ILE A 40 -0.97 -24.63 6.88
C ILE A 40 -1.97 -23.51 6.55
N GLY A 41 -1.96 -22.47 7.38
CA GLY A 41 -2.60 -21.19 7.09
C GLY A 41 -1.56 -20.08 6.95
N ILE A 42 -1.62 -19.31 5.87
CA ILE A 42 -0.80 -18.10 5.71
C ILE A 42 -1.63 -16.89 6.15
N ILE A 43 -1.11 -16.13 7.12
CA ILE A 43 -1.74 -14.90 7.62
C ILE A 43 -0.78 -13.73 7.43
N GLY A 44 -1.24 -12.67 6.77
CA GLY A 44 -0.45 -11.46 6.54
C GLY A 44 -1.26 -10.22 6.90
N LEU A 45 -0.89 -9.54 7.99
CA LEU A 45 -1.59 -8.32 8.47
C LEU A 45 -1.09 -7.04 7.80
N HIS A 46 0.10 -7.07 7.18
CA HIS A 46 0.70 -5.92 6.52
C HIS A 46 1.51 -6.35 5.30
N SER A 47 0.90 -7.16 4.43
CA SER A 47 1.59 -7.70 3.27
C SER A 47 1.68 -6.65 2.16
N CYS A 48 2.76 -5.88 2.17
CA CYS A 48 2.98 -4.81 1.20
C CYS A 48 3.45 -5.35 -0.16
N ALA A 49 2.96 -4.74 -1.25
CA ALA A 49 3.45 -4.90 -2.62
C ALA A 49 3.60 -6.36 -3.04
N ASP A 50 4.81 -6.76 -3.44
CA ASP A 50 5.10 -8.10 -3.95
C ASP A 50 4.95 -9.19 -2.89
N LEU A 51 4.94 -8.86 -1.60
CA LEU A 51 4.70 -9.84 -0.54
C LEU A 51 3.28 -10.40 -0.63
N THR A 52 2.27 -9.56 -0.88
CA THR A 52 0.89 -10.05 -1.11
C THR A 52 0.85 -11.03 -2.28
N VAL A 53 1.49 -10.68 -3.39
CA VAL A 53 1.52 -11.52 -4.59
C VAL A 53 2.26 -12.83 -4.33
N THR A 54 3.39 -12.75 -3.63
CA THR A 54 4.19 -13.91 -3.25
C THR A 54 3.41 -14.85 -2.33
N SER A 55 2.74 -14.33 -1.30
CA SER A 55 1.89 -15.12 -0.41
C SER A 55 0.76 -15.84 -1.16
N ILE A 56 0.11 -15.15 -2.12
CA ILE A 56 -0.91 -15.76 -2.98
C ILE A 56 -0.30 -16.91 -3.81
N ARG A 57 0.88 -16.69 -4.42
CA ARG A 57 1.54 -17.72 -5.24
C ARG A 57 1.95 -18.94 -4.40
N ILE A 58 2.56 -18.73 -3.23
CA ILE A 58 2.90 -19.81 -2.30
C ILE A 58 1.63 -20.59 -1.91
N PHE A 59 0.55 -19.89 -1.54
CA PHE A 59 -0.74 -20.52 -1.24
C PHE A 59 -1.23 -21.40 -2.41
N LEU A 60 -1.17 -20.92 -3.67
CA LEU A 60 -1.62 -21.69 -4.83
C LEU A 60 -0.66 -22.82 -5.24
N GLN A 61 0.62 -22.75 -4.85
CA GLN A 61 1.65 -23.74 -5.19
C GLN A 61 1.71 -24.89 -4.18
N MET A 62 1.73 -24.58 -2.88
CA MET A 62 1.89 -25.56 -1.81
C MET A 62 0.56 -26.22 -1.45
N GLU A 63 0.40 -27.51 -1.71
CA GLU A 63 -0.85 -28.24 -1.44
C GLU A 63 -1.29 -28.16 0.03
N ARG A 64 -0.33 -28.29 0.96
CA ARG A 64 -0.54 -28.21 2.41
C ARG A 64 -1.06 -26.87 2.90
N VAL A 65 -0.85 -25.78 2.15
CA VAL A 65 -1.42 -24.48 2.49
C VAL A 65 -2.89 -24.46 2.10
N ARG A 66 -3.77 -24.68 3.09
CA ARG A 66 -5.22 -24.79 2.91
C ARG A 66 -5.93 -23.45 3.03
N LYS A 67 -5.33 -22.46 3.70
CA LYS A 67 -5.95 -21.15 3.94
C LYS A 67 -4.98 -19.98 3.76
N LEU A 68 -5.49 -18.87 3.23
CA LEU A 68 -4.78 -17.61 3.07
C LEU A 68 -5.66 -16.47 3.61
N ILE A 69 -5.14 -15.70 4.55
CA ILE A 69 -5.77 -14.48 5.07
C ILE A 69 -4.76 -13.34 4.95
N VAL A 70 -4.92 -12.48 3.95
CA VAL A 70 -3.95 -11.41 3.68
C VAL A 70 -4.63 -10.05 3.57
N MET A 71 -4.19 -9.12 4.40
CA MET A 71 -4.55 -7.71 4.35
C MET A 71 -3.45 -6.94 3.57
N PRO A 72 -3.70 -6.57 2.30
CA PRO A 72 -2.77 -5.74 1.55
C PRO A 72 -2.66 -4.34 2.16
N CYS A 73 -1.45 -3.79 2.20
CA CYS A 73 -1.21 -2.47 2.80
C CYS A 73 -0.74 -1.39 1.82
N CYS A 74 0.22 -1.65 0.95
CA CYS A 74 0.64 -0.65 -0.03
C CYS A 74 1.11 -1.27 -1.33
N TYR A 75 0.95 -0.58 -2.46
CA TYR A 75 1.35 -1.09 -3.78
C TYR A 75 2.53 -0.31 -4.38
N HIS A 76 2.96 0.78 -3.74
CA HIS A 76 3.99 1.66 -4.29
C HIS A 76 5.39 1.04 -4.35
N LYS A 77 5.63 -0.12 -3.72
CA LYS A 77 6.92 -0.86 -3.81
C LYS A 77 6.86 -2.08 -4.73
N LEU A 78 5.83 -2.19 -5.57
CA LEU A 78 5.80 -3.25 -6.58
C LEU A 78 7.04 -3.14 -7.47
N LYS A 79 7.72 -4.27 -7.69
CA LYS A 79 8.91 -4.37 -8.51
C LYS A 79 8.60 -3.97 -9.96
N MET A 80 9.53 -3.24 -10.55
CA MET A 80 9.45 -2.78 -11.94
C MET A 80 10.67 -3.25 -12.72
N SER A 81 10.44 -3.65 -13.97
CA SER A 81 11.45 -3.98 -14.97
C SER A 81 11.02 -3.39 -16.30
N ASP A 82 11.94 -2.74 -17.01
CA ASP A 82 11.70 -2.09 -18.31
C ASP A 82 10.47 -1.16 -18.33
N GLY A 83 10.30 -0.38 -17.25
CA GLY A 83 9.19 0.58 -17.10
C GLY A 83 7.82 -0.05 -16.80
N LYS A 84 7.73 -1.38 -16.65
CA LYS A 84 6.49 -2.11 -16.36
C LYS A 84 6.56 -2.79 -14.99
N PHE A 85 5.42 -2.94 -14.33
CA PHE A 85 5.35 -3.72 -13.09
C PHE A 85 5.44 -5.22 -13.40
N GLU A 86 6.27 -5.94 -12.65
CA GLU A 86 6.40 -7.40 -12.82
C GLU A 86 5.15 -8.15 -12.33
N ASN A 87 4.51 -7.61 -11.29
CA ASN A 87 3.42 -8.27 -10.58
C ASN A 87 2.10 -7.47 -10.62
N PHE A 88 1.90 -6.61 -11.63
CA PHE A 88 0.63 -5.92 -11.85
C PHE A 88 0.47 -5.44 -13.30
N PRO A 89 -0.69 -5.67 -13.94
CA PRO A 89 -1.77 -6.58 -13.54
C PRO A 89 -1.35 -8.05 -13.46
N LEU A 90 -1.99 -8.84 -12.60
CA LEU A 90 -1.75 -10.29 -12.52
C LEU A 90 -2.74 -11.11 -13.32
N SER A 91 -4.02 -10.71 -13.33
CA SER A 91 -5.06 -11.47 -14.02
C SER A 91 -4.92 -11.30 -15.52
N THR A 92 -5.08 -12.41 -16.24
CA THR A 92 -5.14 -12.43 -17.69
C THR A 92 -6.30 -11.56 -18.17
N LYS A 93 -7.43 -11.54 -17.42
CA LYS A 93 -8.55 -10.67 -17.71
C LYS A 93 -8.18 -9.20 -17.69
N LEU A 94 -7.55 -8.67 -16.62
CA LEU A 94 -7.18 -7.26 -16.60
C LEU A 94 -6.13 -6.96 -17.66
N GLN A 95 -5.09 -7.80 -17.79
CA GLN A 95 -4.03 -7.65 -18.81
C GLN A 95 -4.58 -7.49 -20.23
N LYS A 96 -5.64 -8.22 -20.59
CA LYS A 96 -6.25 -8.15 -21.94
C LYS A 96 -7.20 -6.98 -22.14
N ASN A 97 -7.80 -6.45 -21.07
CA ASN A 97 -8.88 -5.46 -21.18
C ASN A 97 -8.44 -4.03 -20.82
N TYR A 98 -7.30 -3.83 -20.15
CA TYR A 98 -6.80 -2.49 -19.88
C TYR A 98 -6.17 -1.92 -21.16
N CYS A 99 -6.44 -0.64 -21.43
CA CYS A 99 -5.81 0.12 -22.51
C CYS A 99 -5.21 1.41 -21.94
N GLY A 100 -3.99 1.76 -22.38
CA GLY A 100 -3.29 2.98 -21.98
C GLY A 100 -2.36 2.84 -20.76
N ASP A 101 -1.67 3.94 -20.44
CA ASP A 101 -0.54 3.98 -19.51
C ASP A 101 -0.90 4.53 -18.12
N PHE A 102 -2.18 4.39 -17.72
CA PHE A 102 -2.67 4.89 -16.44
C PHE A 102 -2.35 3.96 -15.26
N LEU A 103 -2.04 2.69 -15.51
CA LEU A 103 -1.63 1.72 -14.48
C LEU A 103 -0.16 1.92 -14.08
N ASN A 104 0.12 3.08 -13.50
CA ASN A 104 1.46 3.53 -13.13
C ASN A 104 1.62 3.67 -11.60
N ARG A 105 2.78 4.16 -11.16
CA ARG A 105 3.09 4.33 -9.73
C ARG A 105 2.13 5.32 -9.03
N PRO A 106 1.79 6.49 -9.61
CA PRO A 106 0.71 7.35 -9.09
C PRO A 106 -0.63 6.62 -8.89
N PHE A 107 -1.08 5.83 -9.87
CA PHE A 107 -2.33 5.05 -9.74
C PHE A 107 -2.27 4.09 -8.54
N LEU A 108 -1.14 3.40 -8.35
CA LEU A 108 -0.97 2.46 -7.24
C LEU A 108 -0.80 3.15 -5.88
N ARG A 109 -0.24 4.37 -5.86
CA ARG A 109 -0.24 5.23 -4.66
C ARG A 109 -1.67 5.64 -4.32
N LEU A 110 -2.45 6.02 -5.32
CA LEU A 110 -3.84 6.41 -5.17
C LEU A 110 -4.71 5.24 -4.68
N ALA A 111 -4.55 4.04 -5.23
CA ALA A 111 -5.17 2.81 -4.71
C ALA A 111 -4.85 2.56 -3.22
N CYS A 112 -3.78 3.18 -2.73
CA CYS A 112 -3.29 3.12 -1.35
C CYS A 112 -3.48 4.43 -0.58
N GLN A 113 -4.29 5.37 -1.03
CA GLN A 113 -4.52 6.59 -0.27
C GLN A 113 -5.50 6.35 0.88
N GLU A 114 -5.67 7.37 1.73
CA GLU A 114 -6.79 7.43 2.66
C GLU A 114 -8.12 7.52 1.90
N THR A 115 -9.18 6.97 2.48
CA THR A 115 -10.50 6.90 1.84
C THR A 115 -11.23 8.23 1.96
N ALA A 116 -12.22 8.45 1.08
CA ALA A 116 -13.12 9.60 1.18
C ALA A 116 -13.84 9.70 2.53
N SER A 117 -14.10 8.58 3.21
CA SER A 117 -14.74 8.58 4.54
C SER A 117 -13.98 9.43 5.55
N ARG A 118 -12.64 9.39 5.53
CA ARG A 118 -11.81 10.19 6.44
C ARG A 118 -11.76 11.66 6.02
N TRP A 119 -11.67 11.90 4.71
CA TRP A 119 -11.70 13.26 4.17
C TRP A 119 -13.02 13.98 4.52
N CYS A 120 -14.16 13.32 4.39
CA CYS A 120 -15.48 13.91 4.67
C CYS A 120 -15.74 14.28 6.14
N VAL A 121 -14.99 13.73 7.08
CA VAL A 121 -15.15 14.00 8.53
C VAL A 121 -14.11 14.98 9.07
N MET A 122 -13.20 15.47 8.22
CA MET A 122 -12.23 16.50 8.60
C MET A 122 -12.94 17.81 8.91
N SER A 123 -12.45 18.53 9.91
CA SER A 123 -12.91 19.88 10.17
C SER A 123 -12.39 20.86 9.11
N ASN A 124 -12.95 22.07 9.05
CA ASN A 124 -12.43 23.12 8.17
C ASN A 124 -10.96 23.44 8.46
N GLU A 125 -10.56 23.41 9.73
CA GLU A 125 -9.17 23.61 10.13
C GLU A 125 -8.27 22.46 9.64
N ASP A 126 -8.74 21.21 9.75
CA ASP A 126 -8.00 20.04 9.24
C ASP A 126 -7.78 20.12 7.73
N HIS A 127 -8.80 20.54 6.96
CA HIS A 127 -8.68 20.72 5.52
C HIS A 127 -7.66 21.79 5.14
N ILE A 128 -7.67 22.95 5.82
CA ILE A 128 -6.67 24.00 5.61
C ILE A 128 -5.27 23.48 5.92
N ASN A 129 -5.10 22.80 7.05
CA ASN A 129 -3.82 22.27 7.49
C ASN A 129 -3.30 21.18 6.54
N HIS A 130 -4.18 20.30 6.06
CA HIS A 130 -3.84 19.28 5.09
C HIS A 130 -3.42 19.90 3.75
N GLY A 131 -4.18 20.86 3.25
CA GLY A 131 -3.86 21.64 2.04
C GLY A 131 -2.50 22.31 2.12
N ILE A 132 -2.19 23.00 3.24
CA ILE A 132 -0.87 23.62 3.47
C ILE A 132 0.24 22.56 3.38
N ASN A 133 0.08 21.44 4.08
CA ASN A 133 1.08 20.37 4.10
C ASN A 133 1.31 19.74 2.71
N MET A 134 0.22 19.50 1.96
CA MET A 134 0.30 18.92 0.63
C MET A 134 0.92 19.90 -0.37
N PHE A 135 0.54 21.18 -0.33
CA PHE A 135 1.13 22.21 -1.19
C PHE A 135 2.62 22.40 -0.89
N GLN A 136 3.01 22.55 0.38
CA GLN A 136 4.41 22.69 0.76
C GLN A 136 5.25 21.49 0.31
N ARG A 137 4.74 20.26 0.50
CA ARG A 137 5.42 19.05 0.04
C ARG A 137 5.63 19.09 -1.47
N ALA A 138 4.59 19.41 -2.24
CA ALA A 138 4.67 19.48 -3.71
C ALA A 138 5.61 20.59 -4.18
N ALA A 139 5.53 21.78 -3.60
CA ALA A 139 6.41 22.90 -3.94
C ALA A 139 7.88 22.56 -3.69
N LEU A 140 8.20 21.95 -2.53
CA LEU A 140 9.56 21.52 -2.23
C LEU A 140 10.05 20.41 -3.17
N GLU A 141 9.19 19.49 -3.63
CA GLU A 141 9.56 18.50 -4.63
C GLU A 141 9.97 19.15 -5.96
N VAL A 142 9.27 20.20 -6.38
CA VAL A 142 9.58 20.95 -7.61
C VAL A 142 10.83 21.82 -7.46
N LEU A 143 10.90 22.61 -6.39
CA LEU A 143 12.00 23.56 -6.16
C LEU A 143 13.35 22.86 -5.97
N LEU A 144 13.36 21.65 -5.40
CA LEU A 144 14.56 20.87 -5.13
C LEU A 144 14.82 19.77 -6.18
N GLU A 145 14.05 19.73 -7.27
CA GLU A 145 14.17 18.68 -8.30
C GLU A 145 15.58 18.63 -8.90
N LYS A 146 16.21 19.80 -9.08
CA LYS A 146 17.55 19.94 -9.68
C LYS A 146 18.70 19.81 -8.67
N GLY A 147 18.39 19.67 -7.37
CA GLY A 147 19.40 19.58 -6.32
C GLY A 147 18.86 19.91 -4.94
N GLY A 148 19.29 19.14 -3.96
CA GLY A 148 18.91 19.29 -2.55
C GLY A 148 17.93 18.22 -2.06
N THR A 149 17.70 18.23 -0.75
CA THR A 149 16.80 17.26 -0.11
C THR A 149 16.01 17.93 1.01
N PHE A 150 14.93 17.28 1.44
CA PHE A 150 14.15 17.78 2.54
C PHE A 150 13.45 16.68 3.32
N LYS A 151 13.20 16.95 4.61
CA LYS A 151 12.56 16.02 5.55
C LYS A 151 11.59 16.77 6.45
N LYS A 152 10.36 16.25 6.58
CA LYS A 152 9.34 16.85 7.45
C LYS A 152 9.78 16.79 8.92
N ASN A 153 9.64 17.89 9.63
CA ASN A 153 9.89 17.98 11.06
C ASN A 153 8.71 17.33 11.82
N LYS A 154 8.96 16.18 12.47
CA LYS A 154 7.91 15.37 13.15
C LYS A 154 7.16 16.10 14.27
N MET A 155 7.75 17.15 14.84
CA MET A 155 7.18 17.95 15.94
C MET A 155 6.84 19.38 15.54
N SER A 156 6.92 19.71 14.25
CA SER A 156 6.56 21.06 13.80
C SER A 156 5.07 21.30 14.00
N LYS A 157 4.73 22.45 14.60
CA LYS A 157 3.37 22.99 14.49
C LYS A 157 3.10 23.31 13.03
N ILE A 158 1.82 23.34 12.65
CA ILE A 158 1.45 23.83 11.32
C ILE A 158 2.00 25.25 11.16
N SER A 159 2.79 25.44 10.12
CA SER A 159 3.40 26.72 9.76
C SER A 159 3.38 26.89 8.27
N ARG A 160 3.13 28.12 7.83
CA ARG A 160 3.26 28.52 6.42
C ARG A 160 4.72 28.69 5.99
N ASP A 161 5.64 28.83 6.95
CA ASP A 161 7.08 28.81 6.66
C ASP A 161 7.53 27.35 6.47
N ILE A 162 8.02 27.08 5.26
CA ILE A 162 8.56 25.78 4.86
C ILE A 162 9.77 25.36 5.70
N THR A 163 10.56 26.29 6.24
CA THR A 163 11.73 25.99 7.06
C THR A 163 11.39 25.61 8.49
N GLU A 164 10.22 26.03 8.99
CA GLU A 164 9.69 25.53 10.26
C GLU A 164 9.11 24.11 10.09
N SER A 165 8.46 23.87 8.95
CA SER A 165 7.84 22.59 8.61
C SER A 165 8.83 21.50 8.19
N TYR A 166 9.94 21.87 7.56
CA TYR A 166 10.89 20.93 6.95
C TYR A 166 12.34 21.31 7.27
N LYS A 167 13.17 20.30 7.53
CA LYS A 167 14.62 20.42 7.40
C LYS A 167 14.96 20.35 5.91
N ILE A 168 15.54 21.42 5.36
CA ILE A 168 15.86 21.55 3.94
C ILE A 168 17.38 21.65 3.79
N GLU A 169 17.94 20.90 2.85
CA GLU A 169 19.36 20.89 2.51
C GLU A 169 19.48 21.29 1.03
N CYS A 170 19.96 22.50 0.75
CA CYS A 170 20.10 23.07 -0.60
C CYS A 170 21.24 24.10 -0.63
N GLU A 171 21.67 24.49 -1.84
CA GLU A 171 22.79 25.44 -2.02
C GLU A 171 22.46 26.85 -1.53
N ASN A 172 21.25 27.34 -1.79
CA ASN A 172 20.82 28.69 -1.41
C ASN A 172 19.38 28.68 -0.88
N ILE A 173 19.25 28.62 0.45
CA ILE A 173 17.94 28.57 1.12
C ILE A 173 17.13 29.86 0.94
N GLU A 174 17.79 31.01 0.83
CA GLU A 174 17.13 32.31 0.69
C GLU A 174 16.49 32.44 -0.70
N ASN A 175 17.23 32.02 -1.74
CA ASN A 175 16.66 31.94 -3.08
C ASN A 175 15.45 30.99 -3.14
N LEU A 176 15.55 29.83 -2.49
CA LEU A 176 14.44 28.88 -2.42
C LEU A 176 13.21 29.46 -1.69
N LYS A 177 13.40 30.24 -0.62
CA LYS A 177 12.32 30.96 0.07
C LYS A 177 11.66 31.99 -0.84
N ASN A 178 12.45 32.74 -1.61
CA ASN A 178 11.93 33.71 -2.57
C ASN A 178 11.10 33.02 -3.67
N GLU A 179 11.62 31.95 -4.28
CA GLU A 179 10.89 31.17 -5.29
C GLU A 179 9.60 30.56 -4.72
N TYR A 180 9.64 30.03 -3.50
CA TYR A 180 8.45 29.53 -2.82
C TYR A 180 7.40 30.63 -2.59
N THR A 181 7.83 31.84 -2.19
CA THR A 181 6.95 32.99 -2.02
C THR A 181 6.30 33.40 -3.35
N MET A 182 7.07 33.44 -4.44
CA MET A 182 6.54 33.70 -5.78
C MET A 182 5.53 32.63 -6.20
N MET A 183 5.74 31.35 -5.86
CA MET A 183 4.75 30.30 -6.10
C MET A 183 3.45 30.58 -5.33
N LEU A 184 3.52 30.94 -4.06
CA LEU A 184 2.34 31.27 -3.26
C LEU A 184 1.53 32.41 -3.89
N GLU A 185 2.20 33.48 -4.32
CA GLU A 185 1.56 34.63 -4.98
C GLU A 185 0.89 34.23 -6.30
N ASN A 186 1.54 33.39 -7.10
CA ASN A 186 1.01 32.92 -8.39
C ASN A 186 -0.24 32.04 -8.25
N PHE A 187 -0.31 31.22 -7.19
CA PHE A 187 -1.46 30.33 -6.96
C PHE A 187 -2.57 30.99 -6.12
N GLY A 188 -2.29 32.11 -5.44
CA GLY A 188 -3.22 32.83 -4.57
C GLY A 188 -3.60 32.02 -3.33
N SER A 189 -4.52 31.07 -3.48
CA SER A 189 -4.99 30.15 -2.43
C SER A 189 -4.37 28.75 -2.61
N SER A 190 -3.05 28.69 -2.49
CA SER A 190 -2.24 27.49 -2.73
C SER A 190 -2.72 26.24 -1.96
N GLU A 191 -3.07 26.40 -0.68
CA GLU A 191 -3.58 25.34 0.18
C GLU A 191 -4.93 24.81 -0.30
N PHE A 192 -5.79 25.69 -0.83
CA PHE A 192 -7.11 25.34 -1.34
C PHE A 192 -7.01 24.56 -2.65
N VAL A 193 -6.09 24.96 -3.53
CA VAL A 193 -5.82 24.23 -4.78
C VAL A 193 -5.32 22.82 -4.47
N ALA A 194 -4.38 22.68 -3.54
CA ALA A 194 -3.90 21.37 -3.10
C ALA A 194 -5.04 20.53 -2.49
N GLU A 195 -5.93 21.15 -1.72
CA GLU A 195 -7.03 20.44 -1.08
C GLU A 195 -8.14 20.01 -2.04
N ILE A 196 -8.41 20.78 -3.10
CA ILE A 196 -9.30 20.33 -4.18
C ILE A 196 -8.71 19.08 -4.85
N LEU A 197 -7.41 19.07 -5.09
CA LEU A 197 -6.74 17.92 -5.71
C LEU A 197 -6.80 16.69 -4.80
N THR A 198 -6.63 16.84 -3.49
CA THR A 198 -6.71 15.73 -2.53
C THR A 198 -8.14 15.19 -2.42
N CYS A 199 -9.15 16.06 -2.50
CA CYS A 199 -10.56 15.67 -2.62
C CYS A 199 -10.79 14.83 -3.89
N LEU A 200 -10.30 15.29 -5.04
CA LEU A 200 -10.39 14.53 -6.29
C LEU A 200 -9.70 13.16 -6.16
N GLN A 201 -8.53 13.11 -5.54
CA GLN A 201 -7.84 11.85 -5.25
C GLN A 201 -8.70 10.94 -4.35
N ALA A 202 -9.28 11.46 -3.27
CA ALA A 202 -10.12 10.70 -2.36
C ALA A 202 -11.36 10.10 -3.06
N THR A 203 -11.94 10.81 -4.04
CA THR A 203 -13.08 10.28 -4.82
C THR A 203 -12.69 9.14 -5.77
N ILE A 204 -11.46 9.16 -6.32
CA ILE A 204 -10.96 8.14 -7.26
C ILE A 204 -10.32 6.95 -6.52
N GLN A 205 -9.77 7.16 -5.32
CA GLN A 205 -9.04 6.18 -4.50
C GLN A 205 -9.70 4.79 -4.50
N ARG A 206 -11.01 4.74 -4.21
CA ARG A 206 -11.74 3.47 -4.06
C ARG A 206 -11.83 2.70 -5.38
N VAL A 207 -11.94 3.40 -6.51
CA VAL A 207 -11.95 2.77 -7.85
C VAL A 207 -10.59 2.14 -8.13
N CYS A 208 -9.50 2.86 -7.84
CA CYS A 208 -8.14 2.34 -7.99
C CYS A 208 -7.88 1.13 -7.08
N GLU A 209 -8.28 1.21 -5.81
CA GLU A 209 -8.14 0.11 -4.84
C GLU A 209 -8.93 -1.12 -5.30
N ASN A 210 -10.19 -0.94 -5.68
CA ASN A 210 -11.03 -2.04 -6.15
C ASN A 210 -10.46 -2.70 -7.40
N LEU A 211 -9.85 -1.96 -8.33
CA LEU A 211 -9.23 -2.56 -9.51
C LEU A 211 -8.08 -3.51 -9.11
N VAL A 212 -7.20 -3.07 -8.20
CA VAL A 212 -6.10 -3.89 -7.70
C VAL A 212 -6.63 -5.11 -6.94
N LEU A 213 -7.62 -4.92 -6.05
CA LEU A 213 -8.17 -6.02 -5.26
C LEU A 213 -8.86 -7.07 -6.13
N ASN A 214 -9.66 -6.64 -7.11
CA ASN A 214 -10.34 -7.55 -8.04
C ASN A 214 -9.34 -8.27 -8.94
N ASP A 215 -8.28 -7.60 -9.42
CA ASP A 215 -7.21 -8.24 -10.19
C ASP A 215 -6.62 -9.45 -9.45
N ARG A 216 -6.40 -9.33 -8.12
CA ARG A 216 -5.88 -10.45 -7.32
C ARG A 216 -6.88 -11.59 -7.17
N ILE A 217 -8.16 -11.29 -6.98
CA ILE A 217 -9.23 -12.30 -6.88
C ILE A 217 -9.37 -13.06 -8.19
N VAL A 218 -9.42 -12.34 -9.30
CA VAL A 218 -9.53 -12.93 -10.63
C VAL A 218 -8.31 -13.79 -10.92
N PHE A 219 -7.10 -13.30 -10.64
CA PHE A 219 -5.87 -14.08 -10.79
C PHE A 219 -5.93 -15.40 -9.99
N MET A 220 -6.33 -15.36 -8.72
CA MET A 220 -6.46 -16.58 -7.90
C MET A 220 -7.44 -17.58 -8.50
N ARG A 221 -8.57 -17.10 -9.04
CA ARG A 221 -9.57 -17.96 -9.70
C ARG A 221 -9.06 -18.54 -11.01
N GLU A 222 -8.39 -17.74 -11.84
CA GLU A 222 -7.79 -18.19 -13.10
C GLU A 222 -6.81 -19.34 -12.85
N VAL A 223 -5.86 -19.17 -11.93
CA VAL A 223 -4.87 -20.20 -11.58
C VAL A 223 -5.53 -21.43 -10.96
N ALA A 224 -6.56 -21.25 -10.12
CA ALA A 224 -7.27 -22.36 -9.52
C ALA A 224 -7.99 -23.22 -10.57
N ILE A 225 -8.62 -22.59 -11.58
CA ILE A 225 -9.25 -23.32 -12.70
C ILE A 225 -8.19 -24.06 -13.51
N GLU A 226 -7.09 -23.39 -13.88
CA GLU A 226 -6.00 -23.99 -14.66
C GLU A 226 -5.40 -25.23 -13.98
N ARG A 227 -5.26 -25.18 -12.65
CA ARG A 227 -4.65 -26.24 -11.83
C ARG A 227 -5.66 -27.20 -11.20
N ASN A 228 -6.94 -27.08 -11.53
CA ASN A 228 -8.02 -27.87 -10.94
C ASN A 228 -8.03 -27.84 -9.38
N ILE A 229 -7.76 -26.67 -8.80
CA ILE A 229 -7.80 -26.44 -7.35
C ILE A 229 -9.21 -26.00 -6.99
N PRO A 230 -9.97 -26.78 -6.20
CA PRO A 230 -11.25 -26.32 -5.67
C PRO A 230 -10.99 -25.15 -4.69
N LEU A 231 -11.34 -23.93 -5.10
CA LEU A 231 -10.97 -22.72 -4.38
C LEU A 231 -12.21 -21.86 -4.05
N ASN A 232 -12.37 -21.52 -2.77
CA ASN A 232 -13.19 -20.40 -2.35
C ASN A 232 -12.29 -19.17 -2.14
N VAL A 233 -12.68 -18.02 -2.69
CA VAL A 233 -11.98 -16.75 -2.48
C VAL A 233 -12.99 -15.63 -2.30
N SER A 234 -12.79 -14.84 -1.25
CA SER A 234 -13.61 -13.68 -0.92
C SER A 234 -12.75 -12.51 -0.45
N LEU A 235 -13.29 -11.31 -0.61
CA LEU A 235 -12.76 -10.08 -0.03
C LEU A 235 -13.69 -9.65 1.10
N ARG A 236 -13.14 -9.43 2.30
CA ARG A 236 -13.91 -9.02 3.46
C ARG A 236 -13.36 -7.72 4.02
N LYS A 237 -14.24 -6.76 4.32
CA LYS A 237 -13.90 -5.59 5.13
C LYS A 237 -13.84 -6.04 6.59
N ILE A 238 -12.65 -5.96 7.21
CA ILE A 238 -12.35 -6.46 8.56
C ILE A 238 -12.22 -5.36 9.62
N VAL A 239 -12.00 -4.10 9.20
CA VAL A 239 -11.96 -2.92 10.09
C VAL A 239 -12.70 -1.74 9.46
N ASP A 240 -13.03 -0.75 10.27
CA ASP A 240 -13.58 0.52 9.80
C ASP A 240 -12.50 1.30 9.01
N ASP A 241 -12.86 1.86 7.86
CA ASP A 241 -11.92 2.61 7.03
C ASP A 241 -11.57 4.00 7.58
N THR A 242 -12.32 4.48 8.58
CA THR A 242 -11.94 5.64 9.40
C THR A 242 -10.80 5.31 10.37
N LEU A 243 -10.74 4.08 10.87
CA LEU A 243 -9.68 3.60 11.77
C LEU A 243 -8.42 3.19 10.99
N SER A 244 -8.61 2.44 9.90
CA SER A 244 -7.54 2.03 9.00
C SER A 244 -8.04 2.07 7.57
N PRO A 245 -7.46 2.89 6.68
CA PRO A 245 -7.81 2.85 5.27
C PRO A 245 -7.53 1.48 4.64
N ARG A 246 -6.71 0.65 5.30
CA ARG A 246 -6.44 -0.75 4.97
C ARG A 246 -7.35 -1.63 5.78
N CYS A 247 -8.53 -1.82 5.21
CA CYS A 247 -9.61 -2.52 5.86
C CYS A 247 -10.04 -3.80 5.15
N PHE A 248 -9.51 -4.11 3.98
CA PHE A 248 -9.87 -5.34 3.27
C PHE A 248 -8.87 -6.45 3.49
N ALA A 249 -9.37 -7.66 3.70
CA ALA A 249 -8.59 -8.89 3.70
C ALA A 249 -9.08 -9.84 2.61
N PHE A 250 -8.15 -10.42 1.87
CA PHE A 250 -8.40 -11.61 1.07
C PHE A 250 -8.54 -12.80 2.02
N ILE A 251 -9.62 -13.55 1.88
CA ILE A 251 -9.81 -14.83 2.55
C ILE A 251 -9.98 -15.88 1.45
N ALA A 252 -8.96 -16.71 1.28
CA ALA A 252 -8.96 -17.80 0.32
C ALA A 252 -8.78 -19.15 1.03
N GLN A 253 -9.49 -20.17 0.56
CA GLN A 253 -9.48 -21.50 1.14
C GLN A 253 -9.59 -22.55 0.04
N LYS A 254 -8.67 -23.51 0.05
CA LYS A 254 -8.79 -24.72 -0.77
C LYS A 254 -9.80 -25.65 -0.10
N ILE A 255 -10.76 -26.14 -0.88
CA ILE A 255 -11.83 -27.05 -0.42
C ILE A 255 -11.39 -28.50 -0.59
#